data_AF-A0ABD0PDW7-F1
#
_entry.id   AF-A0ABD0PDW7-F1
#
_cell.length_a   1.000
_cell.length_b   1.000
_cell.length_c   1.000
_cell.angle_alpha   90.00
_cell.angle_beta   90.00
_cell.angle_gamma   90.00
#
_symmetry.space_group_name_H-M   'P 1'
#
loop_
_entity.id
_entity.type
_entity.pdbx_description
1 polymer ?
#
loop_
_entity_poly.entity_id
_entity_poly.type
_entity_poly.pdbx_seq_one_letter_code
_entity_poly.pdbx_strand_id
1 'polypeptide(L)'
;MSISCLTTTHPRQSLTVKLHKANQDKDILMYPDISPASEHQRWSVRKYAGNVTLHLKDVRLSDDGFYDCQVYKDQDCINAIRFNLKVKDIVHPTPGSSVLLPCSEHPLQNRTEQVTWKVVNGRQLTDISQYAPPNKPSSSTEKLLKPLYERVRQLANRSLLISDVAKDDELWYRCSVNEKTCYDVKLLLK
;
A
#
# COMPACT_ATOMS: atom_id res chain seq x y z
N MET A 1 1.64 -1.16 4.74
CA MET A 1 2.02 -0.90 3.34
C MET A 1 3.10 -1.89 2.90
N SER A 2 3.02 -2.45 1.68
CA SER A 2 4.05 -3.36 1.13
C SER A 2 4.53 -2.86 -0.23
N ILE A 3 5.83 -2.87 -0.51
CA ILE A 3 6.42 -2.46 -1.79
C ILE A 3 7.32 -3.58 -2.32
N SER A 4 7.13 -4.01 -3.57
CA SER A 4 8.04 -4.98 -4.18
C SER A 4 9.35 -4.29 -4.55
N CYS A 5 10.45 -4.81 -4.04
CA CYS A 5 11.79 -4.30 -4.33
C CYS A 5 12.57 -5.21 -5.28
N LEU A 6 12.31 -6.52 -5.28
CA LEU A 6 12.85 -7.44 -6.28
C LEU A 6 11.80 -8.53 -6.54
N THR A 7 11.50 -8.76 -7.81
CA THR A 7 10.76 -9.92 -8.28
C THR A 7 11.70 -10.76 -9.16
N THR A 8 11.83 -12.04 -8.88
CA THR A 8 12.71 -12.93 -9.63
C THR A 8 12.09 -14.32 -9.77
N THR A 9 12.43 -15.00 -10.87
CA THR A 9 12.04 -16.37 -11.16
C THR A 9 12.99 -17.41 -10.57
N HIS A 10 14.14 -16.97 -10.06
CA HIS A 10 15.18 -17.85 -9.53
C HIS A 10 15.38 -17.60 -8.03
N PRO A 11 15.27 -18.62 -7.17
CA PRO A 11 15.50 -18.45 -5.74
C PRO A 11 16.97 -18.06 -5.51
N ARG A 12 17.18 -16.89 -4.93
CA ARG A 12 18.52 -16.40 -4.55
C ARG A 12 18.74 -16.62 -3.06
N GLN A 13 19.80 -17.35 -2.73
CA GLN A 13 20.27 -17.50 -1.36
C GLN A 13 21.29 -16.38 -1.06
N SER A 14 21.20 -15.78 0.13
CA SER A 14 21.97 -14.61 0.59
C SER A 14 21.71 -13.31 -0.21
N LEU A 15 20.83 -12.47 0.34
CA LEU A 15 20.55 -11.13 -0.20
C LEU A 15 20.65 -10.11 0.92
N THR A 16 21.33 -9.00 0.63
CA THR A 16 21.37 -7.80 1.46
C THR A 16 20.42 -6.77 0.87
N VAL A 17 19.66 -6.08 1.71
CA VAL A 17 18.73 -5.03 1.26
C VAL A 17 19.04 -3.75 2.00
N LYS A 18 19.11 -2.64 1.27
CA LYS A 18 19.20 -1.30 1.83
C LYS A 18 17.99 -0.49 1.39
N LEU A 19 17.45 0.28 2.33
CA LEU A 19 16.39 1.26 2.06
C LEU A 19 16.82 2.58 2.66
N HIS A 20 16.79 3.64 1.85
CA HIS A 20 16.97 5.00 2.32
C HIS A 20 15.92 5.94 1.72
N LYS A 21 15.63 7.04 2.42
CA LYS A 21 14.81 8.13 1.85
C LYS A 21 15.71 8.95 0.94
N ALA A 22 15.21 9.39 -0.20
CA ALA A 22 15.92 10.33 -1.04
C ALA A 22 16.24 11.60 -0.21
N ASN A 23 17.46 12.12 -0.37
CA ASN A 23 18.00 13.26 0.38
C ASN A 23 18.29 13.00 1.87
N GLN A 24 18.38 11.74 2.29
CA GLN A 24 18.92 11.35 3.60
C GLN A 24 20.15 10.46 3.40
N ASP A 25 21.25 10.79 4.08
CA ASP A 25 22.52 10.03 3.97
C ASP A 25 22.52 8.71 4.77
N LYS A 26 21.50 8.51 5.63
CA LYS A 26 21.42 7.35 6.50
C LYS A 26 20.41 6.33 5.97
N ASP A 27 20.84 5.07 5.90
CA ASP A 27 19.96 3.94 5.64
C ASP A 27 18.87 3.87 6.73
N ILE A 28 17.60 3.85 6.30
CA ILE A 28 16.44 3.65 7.18
C ILE A 28 16.39 2.20 7.63
N LEU A 29 16.75 1.28 6.73
CA LEU A 29 16.76 -0.15 6.95
C LEU A 29 17.95 -0.75 6.21
N MET A 30 18.70 -1.58 6.93
CA MET A 30 19.60 -2.56 6.35
C MET A 30 19.05 -3.94 6.67
N TYR A 31 19.25 -4.92 5.80
CA TYR A 31 18.83 -6.28 6.07
C TYR A 31 19.88 -7.25 5.51
N PRO A 32 20.24 -8.34 6.24
CA PRO A 32 19.80 -8.63 7.61
C PRO A 32 20.40 -7.61 8.60
N ASP A 33 19.56 -7.04 9.47
CA ASP A 33 20.00 -6.24 10.61
C ASP A 33 19.95 -7.13 11.85
N ILE A 34 21.12 -7.35 12.45
CA ILE A 34 21.29 -8.17 13.65
C ILE A 34 21.34 -7.31 14.93
N SER A 35 21.12 -5.99 14.82
CA SER A 35 21.09 -5.10 15.96
C SER A 35 19.75 -5.18 16.72
N PRO A 36 19.75 -5.03 18.06
CA PRO A 36 18.52 -4.95 18.85
C PRO A 36 17.61 -3.77 18.48
N ALA A 37 18.15 -2.74 17.83
CA ALA A 37 17.40 -1.58 17.36
C ALA A 37 16.39 -1.91 16.24
N SER A 38 16.59 -3.03 15.55
CA SER A 38 15.73 -3.49 14.44
C SER A 38 14.32 -3.90 14.88
N GLU A 39 14.13 -4.33 16.14
CA GLU A 39 12.80 -4.76 16.63
C GLU A 39 11.77 -3.62 16.65
N HIS A 40 12.24 -2.40 16.86
CA HIS A 40 11.42 -1.20 16.94
C HIS A 40 11.24 -0.49 15.60
N GLN A 41 11.88 -0.99 14.53
CA GLN A 41 11.79 -0.38 13.21
C GLN A 41 10.40 -0.60 12.60
N ARG A 42 9.89 0.43 11.94
CA ARG A 42 8.61 0.38 11.22
C ARG A 42 8.74 -0.28 9.85
N TRP A 43 9.91 -0.22 9.26
CA TRP A 43 10.26 -0.89 8.02
C TRP A 43 10.80 -2.30 8.29
N SER A 44 10.45 -3.24 7.42
CA SER A 44 10.91 -4.63 7.51
C SER A 44 11.05 -5.24 6.11
N VAL A 45 11.92 -6.24 5.97
CA VAL A 45 12.08 -7.01 4.74
C VAL A 45 11.37 -8.36 4.85
N ARG A 46 10.60 -8.71 3.82
CA ARG A 46 10.09 -10.08 3.61
C ARG A 46 10.78 -10.68 2.40
N LYS A 47 11.34 -11.88 2.58
CA LYS A 47 11.88 -12.71 1.50
C LYS A 47 11.02 -13.93 1.28
N TYR A 48 10.64 -14.19 0.03
CA TYR A 48 9.91 -15.39 -0.35
C TYR A 48 10.33 -15.82 -1.75
N ALA A 49 10.88 -17.02 -1.88
CA ALA A 49 11.36 -17.58 -3.15
C ALA A 49 12.32 -16.65 -3.94
N GLY A 50 13.15 -15.86 -3.26
CA GLY A 50 14.05 -14.88 -3.87
C GLY A 50 13.44 -13.49 -4.11
N ASN A 51 12.11 -13.35 -4.00
CA ASN A 51 11.46 -12.05 -4.06
C ASN A 51 11.71 -11.27 -2.77
N VAL A 52 11.96 -9.97 -2.92
CA VAL A 52 12.17 -9.03 -1.81
C VAL A 52 11.03 -8.06 -1.78
N THR A 53 10.29 -8.03 -0.68
CA THR A 53 9.22 -7.06 -0.42
C THR A 53 9.55 -6.27 0.83
N LEU A 54 9.49 -4.94 0.73
CA LEU A 54 9.55 -4.04 1.88
C LEU A 54 8.18 -3.91 2.51
N HIS A 55 8.12 -3.85 3.84
CA HIS A 55 6.87 -3.65 4.57
C HIS A 55 7.02 -2.52 5.59
N LEU A 56 6.11 -1.54 5.50
CA LEU A 56 5.97 -0.43 6.43
C LEU A 56 4.71 -0.62 7.28
N LYS A 57 4.87 -0.67 8.61
CA LYS A 57 3.77 -0.61 9.59
C LYS A 57 3.48 0.83 10.04
N ASP A 58 2.25 1.05 10.52
CA ASP A 58 1.78 2.30 11.12
C ASP A 58 2.02 3.55 10.26
N VAL A 59 1.66 3.51 8.97
CA VAL A 59 1.90 4.57 7.96
C VAL A 59 1.41 5.94 8.46
N ARG A 60 2.22 6.98 8.26
CA ARG A 60 2.02 8.37 8.70
C ARG A 60 2.23 9.33 7.54
N LEU A 61 1.66 10.53 7.62
CA LEU A 61 1.89 11.60 6.61
C LEU A 61 3.37 11.93 6.42
N SER A 62 4.18 11.86 7.48
CA SER A 62 5.63 12.07 7.41
C SER A 62 6.39 11.05 6.57
N ASP A 63 5.77 9.91 6.24
CA ASP A 63 6.35 8.89 5.38
C ASP A 63 6.23 9.26 3.89
N ASP A 64 5.55 10.36 3.53
CA ASP A 64 5.54 10.85 2.15
C ASP A 64 6.96 11.14 1.67
N GLY A 65 7.30 10.67 0.47
CA GLY A 65 8.55 11.00 -0.21
C GLY A 65 9.08 9.91 -1.13
N PHE A 66 10.26 10.17 -1.68
CA PHE A 66 10.98 9.22 -2.52
C PHE A 66 11.86 8.32 -1.68
N TYR A 67 11.89 7.04 -2.05
CA TYR A 67 12.66 6.01 -1.39
C TYR A 67 13.43 5.21 -2.43
N ASP A 68 14.65 4.85 -2.08
CA ASP A 68 15.52 4.00 -2.88
C ASP A 68 15.68 2.67 -2.16
N CYS A 69 15.28 1.59 -2.83
CA CYS A 69 15.51 0.24 -2.38
C CYS A 69 16.58 -0.42 -3.25
N GLN A 70 17.64 -0.90 -2.62
CA GLN A 70 18.77 -1.54 -3.26
C GLN A 70 18.89 -2.97 -2.73
N VAL A 71 19.00 -3.93 -3.65
CA VAL A 71 19.18 -5.35 -3.35
C VAL A 71 20.54 -5.79 -3.87
N TYR A 72 21.34 -6.34 -2.97
CA TYR A 72 22.67 -6.83 -3.25
C TYR A 72 22.69 -8.35 -3.11
N LYS A 73 23.46 -8.99 -3.98
CA LYS A 73 23.95 -10.35 -3.78
C LYS A 73 25.45 -10.23 -3.57
N ASP A 74 25.90 -10.60 -2.38
CA ASP A 74 27.30 -10.38 -1.95
C ASP A 74 27.67 -8.89 -2.06
N GLN A 75 28.55 -8.52 -2.98
CA GLN A 75 28.92 -7.12 -3.25
C GLN A 75 28.21 -6.51 -4.47
N ASP A 76 27.54 -7.33 -5.28
CA ASP A 76 26.93 -6.89 -6.53
C ASP A 76 25.52 -6.36 -6.28
N CYS A 77 25.27 -5.10 -6.68
CA CYS A 77 23.93 -4.54 -6.69
C CYS A 77 23.13 -5.16 -7.84
N ILE A 78 22.31 -6.16 -7.54
CA ILE A 78 21.51 -6.87 -8.54
C ILE A 78 20.19 -6.16 -8.88
N ASN A 79 19.72 -5.26 -8.02
CA ASN A 79 18.55 -4.45 -8.31
C ASN A 79 18.56 -3.15 -7.51
N ALA A 80 18.15 -2.05 -8.14
CA ALA A 80 17.92 -0.77 -7.48
C ALA A 80 16.65 -0.15 -8.04
N ILE A 81 15.67 0.12 -7.17
CA ILE A 81 14.44 0.79 -7.55
C ILE A 81 14.24 2.05 -6.73
N ARG A 82 13.77 3.10 -7.39
CA ARG A 82 13.22 4.29 -6.74
C ARG A 82 11.70 4.22 -6.79
N PHE A 83 11.05 4.39 -5.65
CA PHE A 83 9.59 4.49 -5.56
C PHE A 83 9.18 5.75 -4.81
N ASN A 84 8.02 6.29 -5.17
CA ASN A 84 7.43 7.45 -4.51
C ASN A 84 6.28 6.97 -3.62
N LEU A 85 6.45 7.11 -2.30
CA LEU A 85 5.40 6.86 -1.34
C LEU A 85 4.60 8.15 -1.17
N LYS A 86 3.35 8.13 -1.65
CA LYS A 86 2.39 9.21 -1.42
C LYS A 86 1.36 8.80 -0.38
N VAL A 87 1.36 9.50 0.75
CA VAL A 87 0.42 9.29 1.86
C VAL A 87 -0.54 10.47 1.86
N LYS A 88 -1.82 10.21 1.58
CA LYS A 88 -2.85 11.26 1.60
C LYS A 88 -3.48 11.37 2.99
N ASP A 89 -4.05 12.54 3.25
CA ASP A 89 -4.83 12.78 4.46
C ASP A 89 -5.94 11.75 4.66
N ILE A 90 -6.22 11.51 5.94
CA ILE A 90 -7.29 10.62 6.36
C ILE A 90 -8.62 11.24 5.92
N VAL A 91 -9.42 10.47 5.19
CA VAL A 91 -10.74 10.92 4.79
C VAL A 91 -11.75 10.50 5.85
N HIS A 92 -12.49 11.48 6.35
CA HIS A 92 -13.44 11.34 7.46
C HIS A 92 -14.90 11.48 7.02
N PRO A 93 -15.50 10.48 6.36
CA PRO A 93 -16.90 10.53 5.98
C PRO A 93 -17.81 10.24 7.18
N THR A 94 -19.07 10.65 7.06
CA THR A 94 -20.15 10.27 7.98
C THR A 94 -20.66 8.87 7.61
N PRO A 95 -21.03 8.00 8.57
CA PRO A 95 -21.66 6.71 8.26
C PRO A 95 -22.86 6.87 7.31
N GLY A 96 -22.98 5.98 6.31
CA GLY A 96 -24.03 5.98 5.29
C GLY A 96 -23.86 7.03 4.18
N SER A 97 -22.85 7.90 4.25
CA SER A 97 -22.55 8.86 3.19
C SER A 97 -21.75 8.23 2.04
N SER A 98 -21.57 8.97 0.94
CA SER A 98 -20.65 8.60 -0.13
C SER A 98 -19.35 9.41 -0.03
N VAL A 99 -18.22 8.77 -0.29
CA VAL A 99 -16.89 9.38 -0.19
C VAL A 99 -16.07 9.13 -1.44
N LEU A 100 -15.22 10.10 -1.80
CA LEU A 100 -14.29 10.01 -2.91
C LEU A 100 -12.86 9.85 -2.40
N LEU A 101 -12.22 8.74 -2.75
CA LEU A 101 -10.80 8.53 -2.52
C LEU A 101 -9.99 8.95 -3.74
N PRO A 102 -9.14 9.98 -3.65
CA PRO A 102 -8.44 10.50 -4.80
C PRO A 102 -7.17 9.70 -5.12
N CYS A 103 -7.00 9.25 -6.36
CA CYS A 103 -5.80 8.49 -6.80
C CYS A 103 -4.60 9.37 -7.18
N SER A 104 -4.75 10.68 -7.43
CA SER A 104 -3.64 11.57 -7.80
C SER A 104 -3.90 13.00 -7.33
N GLU A 105 -2.88 13.87 -7.33
CA GLU A 105 -3.02 15.29 -6.96
C GLU A 105 -3.33 16.20 -8.15
N HIS A 106 -3.05 15.75 -9.37
CA HIS A 106 -3.27 16.56 -10.57
C HIS A 106 -4.44 16.05 -11.41
N PRO A 107 -5.34 16.93 -11.85
CA PRO A 107 -6.22 16.67 -12.98
C PRO A 107 -5.41 16.85 -14.27
N LEU A 108 -4.40 16.01 -14.51
CA LEU A 108 -3.60 16.11 -15.74
C LEU A 108 -4.10 15.13 -16.79
N GLN A 109 -4.90 15.72 -17.67
CA GLN A 109 -5.06 15.48 -19.11
C GLN A 109 -4.38 14.23 -19.69
N ASN A 110 -5.18 13.47 -20.45
CA ASN A 110 -4.74 12.52 -21.47
C ASN A 110 -3.79 11.42 -20.99
N ARG A 111 -4.21 10.61 -20.01
CA ARG A 111 -3.65 9.28 -19.83
C ARG A 111 -4.75 8.23 -19.86
N THR A 112 -4.76 7.43 -20.93
CA THR A 112 -5.63 6.26 -21.13
C THR A 112 -5.30 5.10 -20.19
N GLU A 113 -4.22 5.21 -19.41
CA GLU A 113 -3.80 4.19 -18.45
C GLU A 113 -4.85 4.00 -17.34
N GLN A 114 -5.38 2.79 -17.22
CA GLN A 114 -6.25 2.41 -16.12
C GLN A 114 -5.44 2.28 -14.83
N VAL A 115 -6.02 2.71 -13.71
CA VAL A 115 -5.44 2.48 -12.38
C VAL A 115 -6.07 1.25 -11.75
N THR A 116 -5.36 0.62 -10.82
CA THR A 116 -5.91 -0.47 -10.01
C THR A 116 -6.13 -0.01 -8.58
N TRP A 117 -7.23 -0.45 -7.99
CA TRP A 117 -7.55 -0.20 -6.60
C TRP A 117 -7.55 -1.50 -5.80
N LYS A 118 -6.86 -1.50 -4.66
CA LYS A 118 -6.75 -2.64 -3.76
C LYS A 118 -7.02 -2.25 -2.32
N VAL A 119 -7.66 -3.13 -1.57
CA VAL A 119 -7.71 -3.05 -0.10
C VAL A 119 -6.37 -3.52 0.46
N VAL A 120 -5.83 -2.76 1.40
CA VAL A 120 -4.61 -3.09 2.14
C VAL A 120 -5.01 -3.56 3.53
N ASN A 121 -4.90 -4.87 3.77
CA ASN A 121 -5.10 -5.48 5.08
C ASN A 121 -3.76 -5.98 5.62
N GLY A 122 -3.11 -5.15 6.45
CA GLY A 122 -1.76 -5.41 6.96
C GLY A 122 -0.74 -5.55 5.83
N ARG A 123 -0.40 -6.80 5.50
CA ARG A 123 0.58 -7.18 4.46
C ARG A 123 -0.05 -7.58 3.13
N GLN A 124 -1.34 -7.87 3.11
CA GLN A 124 -2.05 -8.35 1.92
C GLN A 124 -2.65 -7.18 1.13
N LEU A 125 -2.55 -7.28 -0.20
CA LEU A 125 -3.25 -6.39 -1.12
C LEU A 125 -4.27 -7.23 -1.89
N THR A 126 -5.56 -6.97 -1.63
CA THR A 126 -6.68 -7.67 -2.26
C THR A 126 -7.35 -6.73 -3.25
N ASP A 127 -7.63 -7.21 -4.47
CA ASP A 127 -8.43 -6.43 -5.41
C ASP A 127 -9.77 -6.07 -4.80
N ILE A 128 -10.23 -4.83 -4.98
CA ILE A 128 -11.49 -4.37 -4.37
C ILE A 128 -12.67 -5.23 -4.81
N SER A 129 -12.67 -5.73 -6.05
CA SER A 129 -13.71 -6.61 -6.58
C SER A 129 -13.79 -7.97 -5.87
N GLN A 130 -12.72 -8.37 -5.18
CA GLN A 130 -12.58 -9.68 -4.53
C GLN A 130 -12.49 -9.57 -3.00
N TYR A 131 -12.61 -8.36 -2.45
CA TYR A 131 -12.46 -8.16 -1.02
C TYR A 131 -13.67 -8.69 -0.24
N ALA A 132 -13.41 -9.66 0.64
CA ALA A 132 -14.34 -10.15 1.64
C ALA A 132 -13.82 -9.78 3.05
N PRO A 133 -14.64 -9.17 3.92
CA PRO A 133 -14.25 -8.90 5.29
C PRO A 133 -13.95 -10.20 6.06
N PRO A 134 -12.86 -10.28 6.82
CA PRO A 134 -12.43 -11.52 7.47
C PRO A 134 -13.37 -12.02 8.59
N ASN A 135 -14.21 -11.15 9.17
CA ASN A 135 -15.05 -11.46 10.34
C ASN A 135 -16.50 -11.02 10.15
N LYS A 136 -17.25 -11.62 9.22
CA LYS A 136 -18.71 -11.46 9.20
C LYS A 136 -19.36 -12.66 9.92
N PRO A 137 -19.76 -12.55 11.20
CA PRO A 137 -20.63 -13.55 11.80
C PRO A 137 -21.95 -13.56 11.03
N SER A 138 -22.42 -14.75 10.68
CA SER A 138 -23.67 -15.02 9.95
C SER A 138 -24.92 -14.79 10.80
N SER A 139 -24.93 -13.78 11.67
CA SER A 139 -26.06 -13.47 12.54
C SER A 139 -26.00 -12.01 12.98
N SER A 140 -26.67 -11.13 12.24
CA SER A 140 -27.21 -9.89 12.79
C SER A 140 -28.39 -9.43 11.95
N THR A 141 -29.47 -9.09 12.63
CA THR A 141 -30.75 -8.57 12.14
C THR A 141 -30.63 -7.15 11.54
N GLU A 142 -29.41 -6.70 11.25
CA GLU A 142 -29.13 -5.43 10.60
C GLU A 142 -29.31 -5.59 9.09
N LYS A 143 -29.98 -4.60 8.48
CA LYS A 143 -30.16 -4.48 7.03
C LYS A 143 -28.85 -4.87 6.34
N LEU A 144 -28.85 -6.00 5.63
CA LEU A 144 -27.65 -6.56 5.02
C LEU A 144 -27.02 -5.50 4.10
N LEU A 145 -25.98 -4.85 4.60
CA LEU A 145 -25.27 -3.86 3.83
C LEU A 145 -24.64 -4.58 2.63
N LYS A 146 -24.77 -3.98 1.44
CA LYS A 146 -24.16 -4.52 0.24
C LYS A 146 -22.64 -4.64 0.46
N PRO A 147 -22.00 -5.71 -0.03
CA PRO A 147 -20.56 -5.85 0.09
C PRO A 147 -19.84 -4.70 -0.61
N LEU A 148 -18.62 -4.40 -0.16
CA LEU A 148 -17.83 -3.26 -0.64
C LEU A 148 -17.75 -3.21 -2.18
N TYR A 149 -17.51 -4.34 -2.84
CA TYR A 149 -17.37 -4.42 -4.29
C TYR A 149 -18.62 -3.95 -5.07
N GLU A 150 -19.82 -4.00 -4.47
CA GLU A 150 -21.05 -3.50 -5.10
C GLU A 150 -21.29 -2.02 -4.87
N ARG A 151 -20.64 -1.44 -3.86
CA ARG A 151 -20.80 -0.03 -3.46
C ARG A 151 -19.69 0.87 -4.00
N VAL A 152 -18.64 0.27 -4.55
CA VAL A 152 -17.52 1.00 -5.13
C VAL A 152 -17.71 1.26 -6.62
N ARG A 153 -17.24 2.41 -7.07
CA ARG A 153 -17.17 2.77 -8.48
C ARG A 153 -15.92 3.58 -8.77
N GLN A 154 -15.11 3.11 -9.72
CA GLN A 154 -14.01 3.91 -10.24
C GLN A 154 -14.55 4.98 -11.21
N LEU A 155 -14.20 6.24 -10.96
CA LEU A 155 -14.60 7.37 -11.79
C LEU A 155 -13.59 7.65 -12.90
N ALA A 156 -14.00 8.43 -13.90
CA ALA A 156 -13.15 8.81 -15.04
C ALA A 156 -11.85 9.52 -14.62
N ASN A 157 -11.90 10.27 -13.52
CA ASN A 157 -10.73 10.93 -12.92
C ASN A 157 -9.88 9.99 -12.04
N ARG A 158 -10.05 8.66 -12.16
CA ARG A 158 -9.32 7.61 -11.43
C ARG A 158 -9.61 7.54 -9.93
N SER A 159 -10.47 8.42 -9.41
CA SER A 159 -10.90 8.36 -8.01
C SER A 159 -11.83 7.17 -7.77
N LEU A 160 -11.81 6.65 -6.56
CA LEU A 160 -12.74 5.61 -6.13
C LEU A 160 -13.88 6.26 -5.34
N LEU A 161 -15.10 6.16 -5.87
CA LEU A 161 -16.32 6.46 -5.11
C LEU A 161 -16.69 5.24 -4.28
N ILE A 162 -16.84 5.41 -2.98
CA ILE A 162 -17.44 4.42 -2.09
C ILE A 162 -18.79 4.99 -1.63
N SER A 163 -19.88 4.31 -1.95
CA SER A 163 -21.22 4.71 -1.55
C SER A 163 -21.64 4.00 -0.26
N ASP A 164 -22.53 4.62 0.53
CA ASP A 164 -23.10 4.01 1.75
C ASP A 164 -22.01 3.44 2.67
N VAL A 165 -21.06 4.32 3.06
CA VAL A 165 -19.86 3.93 3.81
C VAL A 165 -20.25 3.40 5.18
N ALA A 166 -19.76 2.20 5.52
CA ALA A 166 -19.99 1.55 6.80
C ALA A 166 -18.70 1.38 7.62
N LYS A 167 -18.85 0.98 8.88
CA LYS A 167 -17.71 0.82 9.81
C LYS A 167 -16.65 -0.15 9.30
N ASP A 168 -17.08 -1.20 8.61
CA ASP A 168 -16.18 -2.21 8.02
C ASP A 168 -15.35 -1.66 6.84
N ASP A 169 -15.71 -0.49 6.29
CA ASP A 169 -14.96 0.17 5.23
C ASP A 169 -13.76 0.99 5.77
N GLU A 170 -13.51 1.02 7.09
CA GLU A 170 -12.37 1.72 7.70
C GLU A 170 -11.02 1.02 7.43
N LEU A 171 -10.64 1.01 6.16
CA LEU A 171 -9.52 0.25 5.62
C LEU A 171 -8.48 1.19 5.01
N TRP A 172 -7.30 0.64 4.76
CA TRP A 172 -6.35 1.28 3.86
C TRP A 172 -6.69 0.89 2.42
N TYR A 173 -6.73 1.87 1.53
CA TYR A 173 -6.97 1.70 0.11
C TYR A 173 -5.75 2.14 -0.66
N ARG A 174 -5.32 1.33 -1.62
CA ARG A 174 -4.21 1.65 -2.50
C ARG A 174 -4.69 1.86 -3.91
N CYS A 175 -4.38 3.02 -4.47
CA CYS A 175 -4.41 3.23 -5.90
C CYS A 175 -3.02 3.00 -6.49
N SER A 176 -2.89 2.17 -7.52
CA SER A 176 -1.63 1.98 -8.24
C SER A 176 -1.76 2.52 -9.66
N VAL A 177 -0.96 3.53 -9.99
CA VAL A 177 -0.92 4.14 -11.33
C VAL A 177 -0.02 3.34 -12.25
N ASN A 178 1.09 2.83 -11.72
CA ASN A 178 2.01 1.92 -12.37
C ASN A 178 2.83 1.18 -11.29
N GLU A 179 3.78 0.34 -11.70
CA GLU A 179 4.62 -0.45 -10.78
C GLU A 179 5.44 0.40 -9.80
N LYS A 180 5.71 1.67 -10.12
CA LYS A 180 6.59 2.57 -9.36
C LYS A 180 5.84 3.64 -8.57
N THR A 181 4.55 3.83 -8.85
CA THR A 181 3.75 4.94 -8.33
C THR A 181 2.44 4.44 -7.75
N CYS A 182 2.29 4.58 -6.44
CA CYS A 182 1.06 4.24 -5.72
C CYS A 182 0.71 5.29 -4.67
N TYR A 183 -0.59 5.37 -4.37
CA TYR A 183 -1.18 6.30 -3.42
C TYR A 183 -1.99 5.51 -2.40
N ASP A 184 -1.63 5.64 -1.13
CA ASP A 184 -2.33 5.00 -0.03
C ASP A 184 -3.21 6.01 0.70
N VAL A 185 -4.48 5.66 0.86
CA VAL A 185 -5.49 6.47 1.54
C VAL A 185 -6.12 5.65 2.65
N LYS A 186 -6.17 6.22 3.86
CA LYS A 186 -6.86 5.60 5.00
C LYS A 186 -8.26 6.19 5.12
N LEU A 187 -9.27 5.33 5.13
CA LEU A 187 -10.63 5.70 5.47
C LEU A 187 -10.87 5.49 6.96
N LEU A 188 -11.38 6.50 7.65
CA LEU A 188 -11.79 6.44 9.06
C LEU A 188 -13.08 7.23 9.23
N LEU A 189 -14.18 6.61 9.68
CA LEU A 189 -15.43 7.35 9.90
C LEU A 189 -15.25 8.40 11.02
N LYS A 190 -16.08 9.44 10.97
CA LYS A 190 -16.26 10.38 12.09
C LYS A 190 -17.04 9.74 13.24
#